data_AF-A0A1I7C2T9-F1
#
_entry.id   AF-A0A1I7C2T9-F1
#
_cell.length_a   1.000
_cell.length_b   1.000
_cell.length_c   1.000
_cell.angle_alpha   90.00
_cell.angle_beta   90.00
_cell.angle_gamma   90.00
#
_symmetry.space_group_name_H-M   'P 1'
#
loop_
_entity.id
_entity.type
_entity.pdbx_description
1 polymer ?
#
loop_
_entity_poly.entity_id
_entity_poly.type
_entity_poly.pdbx_seq_one_letter_code
_entity_poly.pdbx_strand_id
1 'polypeptide(L)' 'MRTREGMAVAKAKGKLRGKQPKLSAKQQTELCRMHSTENYSINDLAELFSIGRATVYRALQRNGGS' A
#
# COMPACT_ATOMS: atom_id res chain seq x y z
N MET A 1 24.66 20.60 1.63
CA MET A 1 23.44 21.13 2.29
C MET A 1 22.31 21.11 1.26
N ARG A 2 21.30 20.22 1.40
CA ARG A 2 20.21 20.09 0.41
C ARG A 2 19.03 20.96 0.85
N THR A 3 18.75 21.99 0.07
CA THR A 3 17.76 23.05 0.34
C THR A 3 16.33 22.51 0.40
N ARG A 4 15.58 22.97 1.40
CA ARG A 4 14.16 22.62 1.66
C ARG A 4 13.25 23.06 0.50
N GLU A 5 13.71 23.98 -0.33
CA GLU A 5 12.95 24.60 -1.42
C GLU A 5 12.72 23.65 -2.62
N GLY A 6 13.71 22.81 -2.96
CA GLY A 6 13.56 21.83 -4.05
C GLY A 6 12.52 20.75 -3.76
N MET A 7 12.32 20.40 -2.48
CA MET A 7 11.30 19.43 -2.06
C MET A 7 9.88 19.99 -2.16
N ALA A 8 9.69 21.29 -1.88
CA ALA A 8 8.38 21.93 -1.95
C ALA A 8 7.84 21.94 -3.39
N VAL A 9 8.71 22.20 -4.38
CA VAL A 9 8.35 22.19 -5.81
C VAL A 9 7.97 20.78 -6.29
N ALA A 10 8.68 19.75 -5.82
CA ALA A 10 8.36 18.36 -6.17
C ALA A 10 7.08 17.84 -5.48
N LYS A 11 6.74 18.40 -4.30
CA LYS A 11 5.47 18.14 -3.60
C LYS A 11 4.29 18.79 -4.34
N ALA A 12 4.47 20.02 -4.84
CA ALA A 12 3.47 20.75 -5.63
C ALA A 12 3.23 20.11 -7.02
N LYS A 13 4.26 19.52 -7.64
CA LYS A 13 4.13 18.78 -8.91
C LYS A 13 3.63 17.33 -8.77
N GLY A 14 3.18 16.91 -7.59
CA GLY A 14 2.64 15.56 -7.34
C GLY A 14 3.66 14.42 -7.53
N LYS A 15 4.96 14.73 -7.65
CA LYS A 15 6.02 13.80 -8.08
C LYS A 15 6.78 13.15 -6.91
N LEU A 16 6.55 13.62 -5.69
CA LEU A 16 6.99 12.96 -4.46
C LEU A 16 5.89 12.01 -3.95
N ARG A 17 5.61 10.95 -4.70
CA ARG A 17 5.01 9.76 -4.09
C ARG A 17 6.20 9.03 -3.44
N GLY A 18 6.09 8.68 -2.16
CA GLY A 18 7.12 7.88 -1.47
C GLY A 18 7.42 6.56 -2.22
N LYS A 19 8.25 5.68 -1.64
CA LYS A 19 8.53 4.35 -2.22
C LYS A 19 7.23 3.74 -2.75
N GLN A 20 7.17 3.49 -4.07
CA GLN A 20 5.96 2.96 -4.69
C GLN A 20 5.52 1.73 -3.87
N PRO A 21 4.23 1.66 -3.47
CA PRO A 21 3.75 0.49 -2.77
C PRO A 21 4.04 -0.74 -3.62
N LYS A 22 4.55 -1.80 -2.99
CA LYS A 22 4.90 -3.05 -3.67
C LYS A 22 3.69 -3.71 -4.37
N LEU A 23 2.49 -3.28 -3.99
CA LEU A 23 1.22 -3.69 -4.58
C LEU A 23 0.66 -2.59 -5.49
N SER A 24 0.24 -2.99 -6.68
CA SER A 24 -0.62 -2.16 -7.55
C SER A 24 -1.94 -1.82 -6.85
N ALA A 25 -2.60 -0.74 -7.30
CA ALA A 25 -3.93 -0.38 -6.80
C ALA A 25 -4.93 -1.55 -6.97
N LYS A 26 -4.89 -2.24 -8.12
CA LYS A 26 -5.72 -3.44 -8.37
C LYS A 26 -5.46 -4.55 -7.36
N GLN A 27 -4.19 -4.81 -7.03
CA GLN A 27 -3.82 -5.85 -6.07
C GLN A 27 -4.25 -5.48 -4.64
N GLN A 28 -4.19 -4.19 -4.27
CA GLN A 28 -4.69 -3.73 -2.97
C GLN A 28 -6.21 -3.93 -2.85
N THR A 29 -6.96 -3.58 -3.89
CA THR A 29 -8.42 -3.78 -3.94
C THR A 29 -8.77 -5.27 -3.88
N GLU A 30 -8.10 -6.11 -4.66
CA GLU A 30 -8.31 -7.56 -4.65
C GLU A 30 -7.97 -8.16 -3.29
N LEU A 31 -6.85 -7.79 -2.67
CA LEU A 31 -6.48 -8.23 -1.33
C LEU A 31 -7.55 -7.87 -0.30
N CYS A 32 -8.07 -6.65 -0.34
CA CYS A 32 -9.14 -6.24 0.58
C CYS A 32 -10.44 -6.99 0.32
N ARG A 33 -10.82 -7.20 -0.96
CA ARG A 33 -12.00 -7.98 -1.33
C ARG A 33 -11.89 -9.42 -0.81
N MET A 34 -10.74 -10.06 -1.01
CA MET A 34 -10.48 -11.41 -0.51
C MET A 34 -10.50 -11.47 1.02
N HIS A 35 -9.88 -10.51 1.71
CA HIS A 35 -9.96 -10.41 3.16
C HIS A 35 -11.40 -10.25 3.67
N SER A 36 -12.23 -9.46 2.98
CA SER A 36 -13.65 -9.27 3.32
C SER A 36 -14.51 -10.52 3.15
N THR A 37 -14.04 -11.54 2.43
CA THR A 37 -14.75 -12.83 2.37
C THR A 37 -14.56 -13.70 3.62
N GLU A 38 -13.67 -13.32 4.54
CA GLU A 38 -13.31 -14.06 5.77
C GLU A 38 -12.80 -15.51 5.54
N ASN A 39 -12.69 -15.95 4.28
CA ASN A 39 -12.19 -17.26 3.87
C ASN A 39 -10.66 -17.38 3.87
N TYR A 40 -9.93 -16.28 4.05
CA TYR A 40 -8.47 -16.23 3.96
C TYR A 40 -7.86 -15.59 5.20
N SER A 41 -6.88 -16.25 5.81
CA SER A 41 -6.10 -15.63 6.89
C SER A 41 -5.10 -14.61 6.32
N ILE A 42 -4.55 -13.77 7.21
CA ILE A 42 -3.48 -12.84 6.85
C ILE A 42 -2.24 -13.56 6.29
N ASN A 43 -1.98 -14.80 6.72
CA ASN A 43 -0.88 -15.61 6.20
C ASN A 43 -1.17 -16.09 4.77
N ASP A 44 -2.37 -16.61 4.52
CA ASP A 44 -2.78 -17.08 3.19
C ASP A 44 -2.71 -15.93 2.16
N LEU A 45 -3.17 -14.74 2.55
CA LEU A 45 -3.08 -13.54 1.70
C LEU A 45 -1.62 -13.10 1.49
N ALA A 46 -0.75 -13.25 2.47
CA ALA A 46 0.66 -12.93 2.33
C ALA A 46 1.34 -13.86 1.31
N GLU A 47 1.07 -15.15 1.39
CA GLU A 47 1.61 -16.17 0.46
C GLU A 47 1.04 -15.99 -0.95
N LEU A 48 -0.27 -15.84 -1.09
CA LEU A 48 -0.96 -15.68 -2.37
C LEU A 48 -0.44 -14.48 -3.17
N PHE A 49 -0.17 -13.37 -2.49
CA PHE A 49 0.36 -12.16 -3.11
C PHE A 49 1.89 -12.09 -3.11
N SER A 50 2.58 -13.11 -2.57
CA SER A 50 4.04 -13.14 -2.42
C SER A 50 4.59 -11.87 -1.73
N ILE A 51 3.91 -11.44 -0.66
CA ILE A 51 4.23 -10.27 0.15
C ILE A 51 4.41 -10.64 1.62
N GLY A 52 5.05 -9.77 2.40
CA GLY A 52 5.09 -9.94 3.85
C GLY A 52 3.77 -9.55 4.52
N ARG A 53 3.46 -10.18 5.66
CA ARG A 53 2.29 -9.87 6.52
C ARG A 53 2.14 -8.38 6.84
N ALA A 54 3.25 -7.68 7.07
CA ALA A 54 3.25 -6.23 7.29
C ALA A 54 2.69 -5.43 6.09
N THR A 55 2.86 -5.93 4.86
CA THR A 55 2.29 -5.31 3.66
C THR A 55 0.80 -5.57 3.57
N VAL A 56 0.32 -6.75 3.98
CA VAL A 56 -1.11 -7.08 4.08
C VAL A 56 -1.80 -6.12 5.05
N TYR A 57 -1.29 -5.98 6.28
CA TYR A 57 -1.85 -5.04 7.26
C TYR A 57 -1.87 -3.60 6.77
N ARG A 58 -0.81 -3.13 6.08
CA ARG A 58 -0.77 -1.78 5.50
C ARG A 58 -1.78 -1.59 4.37
N ALA A 59 -2.05 -2.62 3.58
CA ALA A 59 -3.05 -2.58 2.51
C ALA A 59 -4.47 -2.52 3.08
N LEU A 60 -4.75 -3.31 4.12
CA LEU A 60 -6.03 -3.30 4.84
C LEU A 60 -6.26 -1.96 5.56
N GLN A 61 -5.26 -1.44 6.27
CA GLN A 61 -5.36 -0.14 6.96
C GLN A 61 -5.56 1.04 6.00
N ARG A 62 -5.04 0.95 4.76
CA ARG A 62 -5.15 2.01 3.76
C ARG A 62 -6.50 2.02 3.04
N ASN A 63 -7.21 0.89 2.98
CA ASN A 63 -8.56 0.80 2.39
C ASN A 63 -9.69 0.79 3.44
N GLY A 64 -9.39 0.42 4.69
CA GLY A 64 -10.36 0.35 5.79
C GLY A 64 -10.36 1.57 6.73
N GLY A 65 -9.60 2.62 6.40
CA GLY A 65 -9.58 3.87 7.17
C GLY A 65 -10.54 4.90 6.60
N SER A 66 -11.75 4.95 7.16
CA SER A 66 -12.51 6.20 7.30
C SER A 66 -11.90 7.06 8.39
#